data_AF-A0A5R2N679-F1
#
_entry.id   AF-A0A5R2N679-F1
#
_cell.length_a   1.000
_cell.length_b   1.000
_cell.length_c   1.000
_cell.angle_alpha   90.00
_cell.angle_beta   90.00
_cell.angle_gamma   90.00
#
_symmetry.space_group_name_H-M   'P 1'
#
loop_
_entity.id
_entity.type
_entity.pdbx_description
1 polymer ?
#
loop_
_entity_poly.entity_id
_entity_poly.type
_entity_poly.pdbx_seq_one_letter_code
_entity_poly.pdbx_strand_id
1 'polypeptide(L)'
;FLSPDADERREAAIAKRLDQVDRRLARQERDIGIAVETLAVFVRFWLATTPALPEPAAQAARAKAAERYEAFVTALGRRLAKGPKLRQEISEDINPIDEGGIR
;
A
#
# COMPACT_ATOMS: atom_id res chain seq x y z
N PHE A 1 -21.20 -7.81 -43.87
CA PHE A 1 -19.88 -7.43 -43.32
C PHE A 1 -20.01 -6.05 -42.72
N LEU A 2 -19.42 -5.82 -41.54
CA LEU A 2 -19.28 -4.46 -41.02
C LEU A 2 -18.45 -3.65 -42.02
N SER A 3 -18.78 -2.36 -42.20
CA SER A 3 -18.00 -1.47 -43.07
C SER A 3 -16.58 -1.32 -42.51
N PRO A 4 -15.53 -1.24 -43.35
CA PRO A 4 -14.14 -0.99 -42.91
C PRO A 4 -14.02 0.14 -41.87
N ASP A 5 -14.78 1.22 -42.04
CA ASP A 5 -14.83 2.35 -41.11
C ASP A 5 -15.30 1.96 -39.69
N ALA A 6 -16.19 0.98 -39.56
CA ALA A 6 -16.71 0.55 -38.27
C ALA A 6 -15.65 -0.25 -37.50
N ASP A 7 -14.85 -1.04 -38.21
CA ASP A 7 -13.74 -1.79 -37.62
C ASP A 7 -12.60 -0.85 -37.23
N GLU A 8 -12.22 0.11 -38.08
CA GLU A 8 -11.21 1.13 -37.76
C GLU A 8 -11.62 1.97 -36.53
N ARG A 9 -12.88 2.40 -36.44
CA ARG A 9 -13.38 3.14 -35.27
C ARG A 9 -13.32 2.30 -34.00
N ARG A 10 -13.60 1.00 -34.10
CA ARG A 10 -13.53 0.07 -32.97
C ARG A 10 -12.08 -0.11 -32.50
N GLU A 11 -11.16 -0.29 -33.42
CA GLU A 11 -9.72 -0.40 -33.13
C GLU A 11 -9.20 0.88 -32.47
N ALA A 12 -9.53 2.05 -33.02
CA ALA A 12 -9.16 3.34 -32.43
C ALA A 12 -9.74 3.53 -31.01
N ALA A 13 -10.98 3.09 -30.77
CA ALA A 13 -11.59 3.14 -29.46
C ALA A 13 -10.90 2.20 -28.45
N ILE A 14 -10.44 1.03 -28.89
CA ILE A 14 -9.68 0.08 -28.06
C ILE A 14 -8.30 0.67 -27.73
N ALA A 15 -7.56 1.17 -28.72
CA ALA A 15 -6.26 1.80 -28.51
C ALA A 15 -6.34 2.94 -27.50
N LYS A 16 -7.34 3.83 -27.65
CA LYS A 16 -7.58 4.93 -26.71
C LYS A 16 -7.88 4.46 -25.28
N ARG A 17 -8.59 3.34 -25.12
CA ARG A 17 -8.87 2.76 -23.79
C ARG A 17 -7.60 2.17 -23.16
N LEU A 18 -6.76 1.50 -23.94
CA LEU A 18 -5.47 0.98 -23.47
C LEU A 18 -4.56 2.13 -23.01
N ASP A 19 -4.41 3.19 -23.81
CA ASP A 19 -3.64 4.38 -23.41
C ASP A 19 -4.16 4.99 -22.10
N GLN A 20 -5.47 4.99 -21.89
CA GLN A 20 -6.07 5.49 -20.66
C GLN A 20 -5.76 4.59 -19.46
N VAL A 21 -5.76 3.26 -19.64
CA VAL A 21 -5.40 2.28 -18.62
C VAL A 21 -3.93 2.44 -18.24
N ASP A 22 -3.03 2.55 -19.22
CA ASP A 22 -1.59 2.72 -18.95
C ASP A 22 -1.30 3.99 -18.16
N ARG A 23 -1.97 5.09 -18.50
CA ARG A 23 -1.87 6.34 -17.73
C ARG A 23 -2.41 6.20 -16.31
N ARG A 24 -3.44 5.38 -16.09
CA ARG A 24 -3.99 5.12 -14.74
C ARG A 24 -3.03 4.24 -13.94
N LEU A 25 -2.44 3.22 -14.57
CA LEU A 25 -1.43 2.36 -13.96
C LEU A 25 -0.19 3.15 -13.54
N ALA A 26 0.35 3.99 -14.42
CA ALA A 26 1.51 4.83 -14.09
C ALA A 26 1.24 5.77 -12.90
N ARG A 27 0.03 6.36 -12.81
CA ARG A 27 -0.36 7.14 -11.62
C ARG A 27 -0.49 6.28 -10.38
N GLN A 28 -1.07 5.10 -10.50
CA GLN A 28 -1.23 4.17 -9.39
C GLN A 28 0.12 3.68 -8.86
N GLU A 29 1.09 3.37 -9.73
CA GLU A 29 2.45 3.03 -9.35
C GLU A 29 3.12 4.15 -8.56
N ARG A 30 2.98 5.40 -9.04
CA ARG A 30 3.49 6.59 -8.33
C ARG A 30 2.85 6.73 -6.94
N ASP A 31 1.52 6.65 -6.88
CA ASP A 31 0.79 6.87 -5.63
C ASP A 31 1.07 5.73 -4.61
N ILE A 32 1.26 4.49 -5.09
CA ILE A 32 1.75 3.37 -4.26
C ILE A 32 3.17 3.63 -3.75
N GLY A 33 4.07 4.13 -4.60
CA GLY A 33 5.42 4.50 -4.19
C GLY A 33 5.41 5.52 -3.05
N ILE A 34 4.63 6.59 -3.19
CA ILE A 34 4.45 7.62 -2.16
C ILE A 34 3.90 7.02 -0.87
N ALA A 35 2.92 6.13 -0.95
CA ALA A 35 2.33 5.48 0.22
C ALA A 35 3.36 4.60 0.97
N VAL A 36 4.17 3.84 0.22
CA VAL A 36 5.24 2.99 0.79
C VAL A 36 6.30 3.85 1.47
N GLU A 37 6.76 4.93 0.84
CA GLU A 37 7.72 5.87 1.42
C GLU A 37 7.17 6.52 2.69
N THR A 38 5.92 6.98 2.65
CA THR A 38 5.24 7.58 3.80
C THR A 38 5.15 6.61 4.96
N LEU A 39 4.78 5.34 4.70
CA LEU A 39 4.72 4.30 5.73
C LEU A 39 6.11 3.99 6.32
N ALA A 40 7.14 3.92 5.48
CA ALA A 40 8.51 3.71 5.95
C ALA A 40 8.98 4.84 6.88
N VAL A 41 8.70 6.09 6.51
CA VAL A 41 8.99 7.27 7.35
C VAL A 41 8.21 7.21 8.66
N PHE A 42 6.91 6.89 8.61
CA PHE A 42 6.06 6.75 9.79
C PHE A 42 6.58 5.69 10.77
N VAL A 43 6.91 4.48 10.28
CA VAL A 43 7.43 3.40 11.12
C VAL A 43 8.77 3.80 11.75
N ARG A 44 9.67 4.42 11.00
CA ARG A 44 10.94 4.94 11.54
C ARG A 44 10.72 5.97 12.63
N PHE A 45 9.85 6.95 12.39
CA PHE A 45 9.50 7.98 13.37
C PHE A 45 8.92 7.34 14.65
N TRP A 46 7.97 6.42 14.49
CA TRP A 46 7.33 5.74 15.61
C TRP A 46 8.34 4.93 16.45
N LEU A 47 9.24 4.18 15.81
CA LEU A 47 10.28 3.41 16.51
C LEU A 47 11.34 4.29 17.18
N ALA A 48 11.58 5.49 16.64
CA ALA A 48 12.50 6.47 17.19
C ALA A 48 11.89 7.30 18.32
N THR A 49 10.56 7.24 18.52
CA THR A 49 9.86 8.02 19.54
C THR A 49 10.29 7.54 20.93
N THR A 50 11.32 8.19 21.47
CA THR A 50 11.88 7.95 22.80
C THR A 50 11.75 9.26 23.57
N PRO A 51 11.42 9.25 24.87
CA PRO A 51 11.49 10.46 25.69
C PRO A 51 12.85 11.16 25.51
N ALA A 52 12.90 12.48 25.62
CA ALA A 52 14.18 13.21 25.55
C ALA A 52 15.12 12.69 26.65
N LEU A 53 16.26 12.13 26.26
CA LEU A 53 17.27 11.56 27.15
C LEU A 53 18.55 12.40 27.11
N PRO A 54 19.37 12.41 28.17
CA PRO A 54 20.70 13.04 28.17
C PRO A 54 21.63 12.47 27.07
N GLU A 55 22.65 13.23 26.68
CA GLU A 55 23.38 13.02 25.41
C GLU A 55 24.08 11.64 25.20
N PRO A 56 24.48 10.87 26.22
CA PRO A 56 24.89 9.47 26.00
C PRO A 56 23.70 8.52 25.78
N ALA A 57 22.61 8.73 26.52
CA ALA A 57 21.42 7.88 26.47
C ALA A 57 20.59 8.14 25.20
N ALA A 58 20.61 9.36 24.66
CA ALA A 58 20.01 9.70 23.38
C ALA A 58 20.67 8.96 22.19
N GLN A 59 22.00 8.88 22.14
CA GLN A 59 22.69 8.11 21.11
C GLN A 59 22.38 6.61 21.20
N ALA A 60 22.41 6.04 22.41
CA ALA A 60 22.05 4.63 22.63
C ALA A 60 20.59 4.34 22.20
N ALA A 61 19.66 5.26 22.49
CA ALA A 61 18.27 5.14 22.05
C ALA A 61 18.11 5.18 20.53
N ARG A 62 18.84 6.08 19.83
CA ARG A 62 18.85 6.16 18.35
C ARG A 62 19.41 4.90 17.72
N ALA A 63 20.54 4.37 18.22
CA ALA A 63 21.11 3.11 17.73
C ALA A 63 20.10 1.95 17.88
N LYS A 64 19.42 1.88 19.03
CA LYS A 64 18.39 0.87 19.28
C LYS A 64 17.13 1.05 18.44
N ALA A 65 16.83 2.27 17.98
CA ALA A 65 15.73 2.50 17.03
C ALA A 65 16.08 1.97 15.63
N ALA A 66 17.32 2.13 15.19
CA ALA A 66 17.80 1.55 13.93
C ALA A 66 17.75 0.01 13.94
N GLU A 67 18.22 -0.62 15.02
CA GLU A 67 18.11 -2.08 15.20
C GLU A 67 16.66 -2.57 15.16
N ARG A 68 15.74 -1.86 15.83
CA ARG A 68 14.31 -2.17 15.81
C ARG A 68 13.70 -2.06 14.41
N TYR A 69 14.15 -1.09 13.61
CA TYR A 69 13.69 -0.92 12.24
C TYR A 69 14.14 -2.09 11.35
N GLU A 70 15.42 -2.49 11.42
CA GLU A 70 15.93 -3.64 10.65
C GLU A 70 15.23 -4.95 11.05
N ALA A 71 14.96 -5.15 12.34
CA ALA A 71 14.19 -6.29 12.83
C ALA A 71 12.75 -6.28 12.28
N PHE A 72 12.10 -5.11 12.23
CA PHE A 72 10.78 -4.95 11.63
C PHE A 72 10.78 -5.31 10.14
N VAL A 73 11.74 -4.78 9.35
CA VAL A 73 11.87 -5.07 7.92
C VAL A 73 12.07 -6.57 7.69
N THR A 74 12.92 -7.21 8.49
CA THR A 74 13.16 -8.65 8.43
C THR A 74 11.89 -9.46 8.72
N ALA A 75 11.14 -9.10 9.78
CA ALA A 75 9.89 -9.77 10.13
C ALA A 75 8.83 -9.59 9.04
N LEU A 76 8.71 -8.38 8.47
CA LEU A 76 7.80 -8.10 7.37
C LEU A 76 8.15 -8.94 6.13
N GLY A 77 9.44 -9.01 5.76
CA GLY A 77 9.90 -9.84 4.64
C GLY A 77 9.56 -11.32 4.81
N ARG A 78 9.77 -11.88 6.01
CA ARG A 78 9.38 -13.27 6.32
C ARG A 78 7.89 -13.50 6.17
N ARG A 79 7.07 -12.56 6.67
CA ARG A 79 5.62 -12.63 6.58
C ARG A 79 5.13 -12.56 5.13
N LEU A 80 5.69 -11.67 4.31
CA LEU A 80 5.32 -11.56 2.89
C LEU A 80 5.69 -12.82 2.09
N ALA A 81 6.79 -13.48 2.43
CA ALA A 81 7.24 -14.68 1.74
C ALA A 81 6.42 -15.93 2.09
N LYS A 82 6.00 -16.10 3.36
CA LYS A 82 5.47 -17.38 3.87
C LYS A 82 4.33 -17.27 4.88
N GLY A 83 3.95 -16.06 5.30
CA GLY A 83 2.91 -15.84 6.31
C GLY A 83 1.52 -15.66 5.69
N PRO A 84 0.45 -15.75 6.52
CA PRO A 84 -0.89 -15.39 6.09
C PRO A 84 -0.95 -13.93 5.65
N LYS A 85 -1.79 -13.64 4.65
CA LYS A 85 -2.03 -12.27 4.21
C LYS A 85 -2.74 -11.52 5.34
N LEU A 86 -2.43 -10.24 5.52
CA LEU A 86 -3.06 -9.41 6.55
C LEU A 86 -4.59 -9.46 6.52
N ARG A 87 -5.19 -9.50 5.32
CA ARG A 87 -6.65 -9.62 5.17
C ARG A 87 -7.24 -10.89 5.77
N GLN A 88 -6.47 -11.96 5.91
CA GLN A 88 -6.92 -13.23 6.49
C GLN A 88 -6.90 -13.19 8.04
N GLU A 89 -6.19 -12.23 8.62
CA GLU A 89 -6.11 -12.05 10.08
C GLU A 89 -7.11 -11.00 10.60
N ILE A 90 -7.57 -10.10 9.73
CA ILE A 90 -8.60 -9.12 10.07
C ILE A 90 -9.96 -9.81 9.95
N SER A 91 -10.62 -10.07 11.07
CA SER A 91 -12.00 -10.58 11.12
C SER A 91 -12.91 -9.69 10.27
N GLU A 92 -13.68 -10.28 9.35
CA GLU A 92 -14.72 -9.57 8.58
C GLU A 92 -15.95 -9.32 9.46
N ASP A 93 -15.79 -8.78 10.67
CA ASP A 93 -16.90 -8.30 11.50
C ASP A 93 -17.39 -6.94 10.98
N ILE A 94 -17.79 -6.94 9.71
CA ILE A 94 -18.58 -5.88 9.09
C ILE A 94 -19.86 -6.58 8.67
N ASN A 95 -20.82 -6.68 9.59
CA ASN A 95 -22.19 -7.03 9.22
C ASN A 95 -22.64 -6.02 8.15
N PRO A 96 -22.95 -6.45 6.91
CA PRO A 96 -23.65 -5.58 5.99
C PRO A 96 -24.95 -5.22 6.69
N ILE A 97 -25.13 -3.92 6.91
CA ILE A 97 -26.31 -3.36 7.55
C ILE A 97 -27.51 -3.93 6.81
N ASP A 98 -28.31 -4.70 7.54
CA ASP A 98 -29.57 -5.26 7.08
C ASP A 98 -30.54 -4.08 6.84
N GLU A 99 -30.41 -3.41 5.69
CA GLU A 99 -31.44 -2.50 5.17
C GLU A 99 -32.57 -3.34 4.55
N GLY A 100 -33.16 -4.17 5.40
CA GLY A 100 -34.27 -5.06 5.13
C GLY A 100 -35.37 -4.87 6.17
N GLY A 101 -35.99 -3.69 6.20
CA GLY A 101 -37.32 -3.56 6.79
C GLY A 101 -37.61 -2.25 7.51
N ILE A 102 -38.21 -1.31 6.79
CA ILE A 102 -39.48 -0.73 7.25
C ILE A 102 -40.45 -0.75 6.07
N ARG A 103 -41.62 -1.32 6.37
CA ARG A 103 -42.86 -1.41 5.59
C ARG A 103 -43.17 -0.21 4.70
#